data_AF-A0A2V4UBJ9-F1
#
_entry.id   AF-A0A2V4UBJ9-F1
#
_cell.length_a   1.000
_cell.length_b   1.000
_cell.length_c   1.000
_cell.angle_alpha   90.00
_cell.angle_beta   90.00
_cell.angle_gamma   90.00
#
_symmetry.space_group_name_H-M   'P 1'
#
loop_
_entity.id
_entity.type
_entity.pdbx_description
1 polymer ?
#
loop_
_entity_poly.entity_id
_entity_poly.type
_entity_poly.pdbx_seq_one_letter_code
_entity_poly.pdbx_strand_id
1 'polypeptide(L)'
;MCHSGSGYPHTADSEVLTESVAYWRTRFEDADAVASRLACRLRGRDQRILQLERALARTAALHHALEDSLEQRLEQCSGPPTHAVDPDRPSQGSSDDAGSSVIVRLPHLTRALSLLFEVMWEHWAQWDPERPPKSSTIARAIDAKLGLKGQADGEASRNAQSFAAALRPDSLGDADGRHR
;
A
#
# COMPACT_ATOMS: atom_id res chain seq x y z
N MET A 1 -49.10 5.31 -96.89
CA MET A 1 -47.75 5.92 -96.81
C MET A 1 -47.36 6.00 -95.34
N CYS A 2 -46.24 5.38 -95.02
CA CYS A 2 -45.63 5.32 -93.69
C CYS A 2 -45.08 6.69 -93.28
N HIS A 3 -44.94 6.96 -91.99
CA HIS A 3 -43.63 7.10 -91.31
C HIS A 3 -43.86 7.37 -89.81
N SER A 4 -43.52 6.37 -89.00
CA SER A 4 -43.39 6.47 -87.55
C SER A 4 -42.13 7.29 -87.22
N GLY A 5 -42.30 8.43 -86.55
CA GLY A 5 -41.21 9.22 -86.01
C GLY A 5 -40.86 8.77 -84.59
N SER A 6 -39.90 7.87 -84.45
CA SER A 6 -39.26 7.51 -83.18
C SER A 6 -37.98 8.34 -83.03
N GLY A 7 -38.07 9.50 -82.37
CA GLY A 7 -36.94 10.33 -81.99
C GLY A 7 -36.60 10.14 -80.52
N TYR A 8 -35.39 9.64 -80.26
CA TYR A 8 -34.84 9.25 -78.96
C TYR A 8 -34.64 10.44 -77.98
N PRO A 9 -35.08 10.32 -76.70
CA PRO A 9 -34.56 11.10 -75.57
C PRO A 9 -33.69 10.27 -74.61
N HIS A 10 -33.38 9.02 -74.91
CA HIS A 10 -32.96 8.03 -73.91
C HIS A 10 -31.52 8.19 -73.34
N THR A 11 -30.64 8.96 -73.98
CA THR A 11 -29.22 9.05 -73.60
C THR A 11 -28.93 10.03 -72.47
N ALA A 12 -29.57 11.20 -72.44
CA ALA A 12 -29.33 12.20 -71.39
C ALA A 12 -29.85 11.74 -70.02
N ASP A 13 -31.03 11.10 -69.99
CA ASP A 13 -31.59 10.55 -68.75
C ASP A 13 -30.76 9.37 -68.23
N SER A 14 -30.15 8.58 -69.12
CA SER A 14 -29.25 7.49 -68.73
C SER A 14 -27.96 8.01 -68.09
N GLU A 15 -27.39 9.10 -68.60
CA GLU A 15 -26.15 9.69 -68.05
C GLU A 15 -26.38 10.28 -66.65
N VAL A 16 -27.47 11.04 -66.45
CA VAL A 16 -27.84 11.60 -65.14
C VAL A 16 -28.12 10.51 -64.10
N LEU A 17 -28.77 9.41 -64.51
CA LEU A 17 -28.97 8.25 -63.64
C LEU A 17 -27.64 7.55 -63.29
N THR A 18 -26.71 7.44 -64.24
CA THR A 18 -25.39 6.83 -63.97
C THR A 18 -24.53 7.67 -63.03
N GLU A 19 -24.55 9.00 -63.16
CA GLU A 19 -23.87 9.91 -62.24
C GLU A 19 -24.48 9.85 -60.84
N SER A 20 -25.81 9.79 -60.74
CA SER A 20 -26.52 9.62 -59.46
C SER A 20 -26.17 8.29 -58.79
N VAL A 21 -26.16 7.19 -59.54
CA VAL A 21 -25.79 5.87 -59.02
C VAL A 21 -24.32 5.83 -58.59
N ALA A 22 -23.41 6.44 -59.36
CA ALA A 22 -22.00 6.56 -59.01
C ALA A 22 -21.81 7.37 -57.72
N TYR A 23 -22.50 8.51 -57.59
CA TYR A 23 -22.50 9.34 -56.39
C TYR A 23 -22.94 8.56 -55.14
N TRP A 24 -24.07 7.86 -55.21
CA TRP A 24 -24.58 7.07 -54.09
C TRP A 24 -23.66 5.90 -53.73
N ARG A 25 -23.01 5.28 -54.72
CA ARG A 25 -22.02 4.22 -54.50
C ARG A 25 -20.81 4.74 -53.72
N THR A 26 -20.19 5.82 -54.16
CA THR A 26 -19.06 6.44 -53.45
C THR A 26 -19.47 6.86 -52.04
N ARG A 27 -20.65 7.47 -51.89
CA ARG A 27 -21.13 7.90 -50.57
C ARG A 27 -21.36 6.72 -49.61
N PHE A 28 -21.80 5.58 -50.14
CA PHE A 28 -21.98 4.33 -49.38
C PHE A 28 -20.62 3.74 -48.99
N GLU A 29 -19.67 3.67 -49.91
CA GLU A 29 -18.30 3.20 -49.64
C GLU A 29 -17.63 4.03 -48.54
N ASP A 30 -17.77 5.36 -48.60
CA ASP A 30 -17.26 6.27 -47.55
C ASP A 30 -17.93 6.02 -46.20
N ALA A 31 -19.26 5.82 -46.19
CA ALA A 31 -20.00 5.52 -44.97
C ALA A 31 -19.57 4.17 -44.37
N ASP A 32 -19.39 3.15 -45.20
CA ASP A 32 -18.96 1.82 -44.79
C ASP A 32 -17.51 1.81 -44.27
N ALA A 33 -16.61 2.57 -44.90
CA ALA A 33 -15.25 2.75 -44.42
C ALA A 33 -15.21 3.41 -43.03
N VAL A 34 -16.07 4.42 -42.81
CA VAL A 34 -16.19 5.08 -41.49
C VAL A 34 -16.79 4.13 -40.44
N ALA A 35 -17.84 3.39 -40.80
CA ALA A 35 -18.48 2.41 -39.92
C ALA A 35 -17.50 1.31 -39.52
N SER A 36 -16.78 0.75 -40.48
CA SER A 36 -15.73 -0.26 -40.26
C SER A 36 -14.62 0.25 -39.36
N ARG A 37 -14.13 1.48 -39.59
CA ARG A 37 -13.11 2.11 -38.73
C ARG A 37 -13.61 2.30 -37.29
N LEU A 38 -14.87 2.71 -37.12
CA LEU A 38 -15.48 2.85 -35.79
C LEU A 38 -15.62 1.49 -35.10
N ALA A 39 -16.10 0.47 -35.80
CA ALA A 39 -16.24 -0.88 -35.28
C ALA A 39 -14.90 -1.49 -34.84
N CYS A 40 -13.81 -1.25 -35.60
CA CYS A 40 -12.47 -1.69 -35.20
C CYS A 40 -11.97 -0.95 -33.95
N ARG A 41 -12.21 0.36 -33.83
CA ARG A 41 -11.85 1.13 -32.63
C ARG A 41 -12.64 0.70 -31.39
N LEU A 42 -13.94 0.42 -31.55
CA LEU A 42 -14.78 -0.09 -30.47
C LEU A 42 -14.27 -1.45 -30.00
N ARG A 43 -14.04 -2.40 -30.91
CA ARG A 43 -13.46 -3.71 -30.57
C ARG A 43 -12.13 -3.60 -29.82
N GLY A 44 -11.25 -2.71 -30.24
CA GLY A 44 -9.99 -2.46 -29.53
C GLY A 44 -10.19 -1.90 -28.11
N ARG A 45 -11.19 -1.03 -27.92
CA ARG A 45 -11.56 -0.53 -26.59
C ARG A 45 -12.19 -1.62 -25.72
N ASP A 46 -13.09 -2.43 -26.27
CA ASP A 46 -13.74 -3.54 -25.54
C ASP A 46 -12.68 -4.55 -25.06
N GLN A 47 -11.72 -4.90 -25.91
CA GLN A 47 -10.58 -5.74 -25.52
C GLN A 47 -9.77 -5.12 -24.39
N ARG A 48 -9.55 -3.80 -24.42
CA ARG A 48 -8.81 -3.11 -23.35
C ARG A 48 -9.61 -3.07 -22.03
N ILE A 49 -10.92 -2.85 -22.10
CA ILE A 49 -11.82 -2.88 -20.94
C ILE A 49 -11.76 -4.26 -20.29
N LEU A 50 -11.93 -5.34 -21.06
CA LEU A 50 -11.84 -6.71 -20.54
C LEU A 50 -10.49 -7.02 -19.88
N GLN A 51 -9.39 -6.52 -20.44
CA GLN A 51 -8.06 -6.67 -19.83
C GLN A 51 -7.96 -5.94 -18.48
N LEU A 52 -8.51 -4.73 -18.40
CA LEU A 52 -8.50 -3.93 -17.17
C LEU A 52 -9.42 -4.54 -16.11
N GLU A 53 -10.61 -4.99 -16.48
CA GLU A 53 -11.53 -5.71 -15.58
C GLU A 53 -10.84 -6.96 -15.00
N ARG A 54 -10.15 -7.74 -15.84
CA ARG A 54 -9.42 -8.91 -15.38
C ARG A 54 -8.25 -8.55 -14.45
N ALA A 55 -7.55 -7.45 -14.73
CA ALA A 55 -6.48 -6.97 -13.86
C ALA A 55 -7.03 -6.54 -12.49
N LEU A 56 -8.11 -5.76 -12.49
CA LEU A 56 -8.79 -5.30 -11.28
C LEU A 56 -9.35 -6.47 -10.45
N ALA A 57 -9.97 -7.45 -11.09
CA ALA A 57 -10.46 -8.65 -10.40
C ALA A 57 -9.32 -9.43 -9.72
N ARG A 58 -8.16 -9.56 -10.39
CA ARG A 58 -6.98 -10.21 -9.80
C ARG A 58 -6.42 -9.42 -8.62
N THR A 59 -6.30 -8.10 -8.74
CA THR A 59 -5.80 -7.27 -7.64
C THR A 59 -6.75 -7.29 -6.46
N ALA A 60 -8.07 -7.20 -6.70
CA ALA A 60 -9.08 -7.30 -5.65
C ALA A 60 -9.03 -8.66 -4.94
N ALA A 61 -8.92 -9.76 -5.68
CA ALA A 61 -8.78 -11.09 -5.10
C ALA A 61 -7.50 -11.23 -4.25
N LEU A 62 -6.38 -10.65 -4.69
CA LEU A 62 -5.15 -10.62 -3.89
C LEU A 62 -5.32 -9.80 -2.60
N HIS A 63 -5.98 -8.65 -2.67
CA HIS A 63 -6.26 -7.83 -1.50
C HIS A 63 -7.16 -8.55 -0.50
N HIS A 64 -8.25 -9.18 -0.96
CA HIS A 64 -9.12 -9.97 -0.07
C HIS A 64 -8.38 -11.15 0.56
N ALA A 65 -7.57 -11.90 -0.18
CA ALA A 65 -6.78 -12.98 0.40
C ALA A 65 -5.78 -12.48 1.45
N LEU A 66 -5.20 -11.29 1.25
CA LEU A 66 -4.34 -10.66 2.24
C LEU A 66 -5.14 -10.22 3.48
N GLU A 67 -6.31 -9.60 3.29
CA GLU A 67 -7.25 -9.22 4.37
C GLU A 67 -7.64 -10.45 5.20
N ASP A 68 -8.13 -11.52 4.57
CA ASP A 68 -8.48 -12.78 5.23
C ASP A 68 -7.30 -13.35 6.02
N SER A 69 -6.09 -13.31 5.46
CA SER A 69 -4.90 -13.80 6.16
C SER A 69 -4.53 -12.96 7.39
N LEU A 70 -4.79 -11.65 7.34
CA LEU A 70 -4.57 -10.75 8.46
C LEU A 70 -5.65 -10.93 9.51
N GLU A 71 -6.91 -11.06 9.12
CA GLU A 71 -8.03 -11.36 10.00
C GLU A 71 -7.83 -12.69 10.72
N GLN A 72 -7.48 -13.77 10.01
CA GLN A 72 -7.19 -15.06 10.62
C GLN A 72 -6.02 -14.97 11.62
N ARG A 73 -4.99 -14.18 11.32
CA ARG A 73 -3.87 -13.96 12.26
C ARG A 73 -4.27 -13.13 13.47
N LEU A 74 -5.19 -12.18 13.31
CA LEU A 74 -5.77 -11.43 14.42
C LEU A 74 -6.61 -12.38 15.30
N GLU A 75 -7.46 -13.21 14.70
CA GLU A 75 -8.25 -14.22 15.41
C GLU A 75 -7.38 -15.23 16.16
N GLN A 76 -6.25 -15.67 15.57
CA GLN A 76 -5.28 -16.54 16.25
C GLN A 76 -4.60 -15.82 17.44
N CYS A 77 -4.34 -14.52 17.32
CA CYS A 77 -3.79 -13.71 18.41
C CYS A 77 -4.85 -13.33 19.46
N SER A 78 -6.13 -13.28 19.08
CA SER A 78 -7.26 -12.96 19.96
C SER A 78 -8.00 -14.21 20.47
N GLY A 79 -7.52 -15.41 20.10
CA GLY A 79 -8.04 -16.69 20.57
C GLY A 79 -8.00 -16.76 22.11
N PRO A 80 -8.94 -17.51 22.71
CA PRO A 80 -9.42 -17.24 24.07
C PRO A 80 -8.30 -17.36 25.11
N PRO A 81 -8.33 -16.53 26.18
CA PRO A 81 -7.50 -16.76 27.35
C PRO A 81 -7.92 -18.10 27.95
N THR A 82 -7.20 -19.16 27.58
CA THR A 82 -7.31 -20.46 28.24
C THR A 82 -6.50 -20.38 29.54
N HIS A 83 -6.90 -19.45 30.40
CA HIS A 83 -6.60 -19.49 31.82
C HIS A 83 -7.90 -19.91 32.50
N ALA A 84 -8.04 -21.23 32.67
CA ALA A 84 -8.75 -21.75 33.83
C ALA A 84 -7.93 -21.34 35.06
N VAL A 85 -8.13 -20.13 35.57
CA VAL A 85 -7.69 -19.70 36.91
C VAL A 85 -8.75 -18.79 37.51
N ASP A 86 -9.36 -19.33 38.56
CA ASP A 86 -10.15 -18.76 39.66
C ASP A 86 -10.96 -17.46 39.48
N PRO A 87 -12.28 -17.50 39.79
CA PRO A 87 -13.08 -16.30 39.94
C PRO A 87 -12.90 -15.77 41.35
N ASP A 88 -11.94 -14.86 41.58
CA ASP A 88 -12.01 -13.89 42.67
C ASP A 88 -10.91 -12.83 42.55
N ARG A 89 -11.09 -11.88 41.61
CA ARG A 89 -10.59 -10.52 41.81
C ARG A 89 -11.38 -9.53 40.96
N PRO A 90 -11.97 -8.47 41.54
CA PRO A 90 -12.80 -7.54 40.80
C PRO A 90 -11.93 -6.77 39.80
N SER A 91 -12.15 -7.03 38.52
CA SER A 91 -11.55 -6.28 37.42
C SER A 91 -12.20 -4.91 37.41
N GLN A 92 -11.53 -3.98 38.08
CA GLN A 92 -11.79 -2.56 38.02
C GLN A 92 -11.57 -2.14 36.56
N GLY A 93 -12.66 -1.84 35.85
CA GLY A 93 -12.58 -1.18 34.57
C GLY A 93 -11.93 0.19 34.76
N SER A 94 -10.77 0.39 34.17
CA SER A 94 -10.25 1.73 33.89
C SER A 94 -10.16 1.91 32.37
N SER A 95 -11.23 2.49 31.82
CA SER A 95 -11.08 3.46 30.75
C SER A 95 -10.28 4.62 31.34
N ASP A 96 -8.98 4.65 31.12
CA ASP A 96 -8.14 5.84 31.28
C ASP A 96 -6.91 5.68 30.38
N ASP A 97 -6.85 6.51 29.33
CA ASP A 97 -5.66 7.06 28.66
C ASP A 97 -4.29 6.41 28.99
N ALA A 98 -4.07 5.17 28.56
CA ALA A 98 -2.82 4.45 28.79
C ALA A 98 -1.96 4.46 27.52
N GLY A 99 -1.00 5.39 27.50
CA GLY A 99 0.13 5.57 26.58
C GLY A 99 0.32 4.53 25.47
N SER A 100 0.31 5.01 24.23
CA SER A 100 0.53 4.28 22.97
C SER A 100 1.55 3.15 23.08
N SER A 101 1.10 1.92 23.32
CA SER A 101 1.96 0.74 23.27
C SER A 101 2.17 0.29 21.83
N VAL A 102 3.42 0.08 21.42
CA VAL A 102 3.76 -0.41 20.07
C VAL A 102 4.07 -1.91 20.11
N ILE A 103 3.38 -2.71 19.28
CA ILE A 103 3.63 -4.15 19.16
C ILE A 103 4.63 -4.41 18.03
N VAL A 104 5.83 -4.91 18.38
CA VAL A 104 6.88 -5.28 17.42
C VAL A 104 6.91 -6.80 17.23
N ARG A 105 6.70 -7.29 16.00
CA ARG A 105 6.83 -8.72 15.66
C ARG A 105 8.22 -9.00 15.09
N LEU A 106 9.06 -9.71 15.85
CA LEU A 106 10.40 -10.13 15.44
C LEU A 106 10.42 -11.63 15.09
N PRO A 107 11.16 -12.06 14.05
CA PRO A 107 11.27 -13.48 13.71
C PRO A 107 11.99 -14.29 14.80
N HIS A 108 12.97 -13.68 15.47
CA HIS A 108 13.66 -14.26 16.62
C HIS A 108 13.98 -13.16 17.64
N LEU A 109 13.69 -13.42 18.91
CA LEU A 109 14.07 -12.54 20.02
C LEU A 109 15.36 -13.09 20.64
N THR A 110 16.46 -12.39 20.46
CA THR A 110 17.71 -12.73 21.15
C THR A 110 17.67 -12.22 22.59
N ARG A 111 18.41 -12.88 23.49
CA ARG A 111 18.55 -12.42 24.87
C ARG A 111 19.03 -10.97 24.95
N ALA A 112 19.97 -10.58 24.09
CA ALA A 112 20.48 -9.21 24.04
C ALA A 112 19.39 -8.20 23.67
N LEU A 113 18.57 -8.50 22.64
CA LEU A 113 17.46 -7.64 22.24
C LEU A 113 16.38 -7.52 23.31
N SER A 114 16.06 -8.63 24.01
CA SER A 114 15.13 -8.60 25.14
C SER A 114 15.60 -7.64 26.23
N LEU A 115 16.89 -7.71 26.60
CA LEU A 115 17.47 -6.84 27.62
C LEU A 115 17.52 -5.37 27.16
N LEU A 116 17.75 -5.11 25.88
CA LEU A 116 17.68 -3.75 25.33
C LEU A 116 16.26 -3.17 25.41
N PHE A 117 15.23 -3.98 25.13
CA PHE A 117 13.84 -3.53 25.27
C PHE A 117 13.46 -3.27 26.72
N GLU A 118 13.96 -4.04 27.68
CA GLU A 118 13.78 -3.74 29.11
C GLU A 118 14.35 -2.36 29.47
N VAL A 119 15.59 -2.08 29.07
CA VAL A 119 16.23 -0.78 29.33
C VAL A 119 15.48 0.35 28.62
N MET A 120 15.02 0.10 27.39
CA MET A 120 14.22 1.04 26.64
C MET A 120 12.93 1.37 27.40
N TRP A 121 12.20 0.36 27.87
CA TRP A 121 10.98 0.56 28.63
C TRP A 121 11.23 1.30 29.95
N GLU A 122 12.26 0.91 30.71
CA GLU A 122 12.61 1.51 32.00
C GLU A 122 12.90 3.02 31.91
N HIS A 123 13.58 3.46 30.84
CA HIS A 123 13.97 4.86 30.69
C HIS A 123 13.04 5.69 29.79
N TRP A 124 12.33 5.05 28.86
CA TRP A 124 11.55 5.75 27.83
C TRP A 124 10.04 5.53 27.93
N ALA A 125 9.50 4.64 28.79
CA ALA A 125 8.05 4.43 28.85
C ALA A 125 7.28 5.63 29.42
N GLN A 126 7.89 6.39 30.34
CA GLN A 126 7.28 7.54 31.02
C GLN A 126 8.18 8.78 30.93
N TRP A 127 8.95 8.89 29.86
CA TRP A 127 9.90 9.99 29.74
C TRP A 127 9.19 11.32 29.49
N ASP A 128 9.73 12.37 30.11
CA ASP A 128 9.26 13.74 29.95
C ASP A 128 9.99 14.39 28.76
N PRO A 129 9.27 14.89 27.73
CA PRO A 129 9.84 15.65 26.60
C PRO A 129 10.85 16.73 26.98
N GLU A 130 10.62 17.41 28.11
CA GLU A 130 11.47 18.51 28.59
C GLU A 130 12.72 18.01 29.33
N ARG A 131 12.74 16.74 29.74
CA ARG A 131 13.82 16.13 30.53
C ARG A 131 14.14 14.73 30.02
N PRO A 132 14.68 14.61 28.80
CA PRO A 132 15.06 13.31 28.26
C PRO A 132 16.11 12.61 29.12
N PRO A 133 16.03 11.27 29.25
CA PRO A 133 17.04 10.49 29.94
C PRO A 133 18.41 10.68 29.28
N LYS A 134 19.45 10.87 30.09
CA LYS A 134 20.81 11.07 29.58
C LYS A 134 21.33 9.79 28.93
N SER A 135 21.89 9.89 27.73
CA SER A 135 22.45 8.74 27.00
C SER A 135 23.55 8.00 27.77
N SER A 136 24.33 8.69 28.59
CA SER A 136 25.34 8.05 29.47
C SER A 136 24.72 7.19 30.56
N THR A 137 23.57 7.58 31.10
CA THR A 137 22.80 6.77 32.07
C THR A 137 22.25 5.52 31.41
N ILE A 138 21.66 5.66 30.21
CA ILE A 138 21.14 4.53 29.44
C ILE A 138 22.28 3.57 29.08
N ALA A 139 23.42 4.07 28.61
CA ALA A 139 24.57 3.23 28.26
C ALA A 139 25.09 2.43 29.46
N ARG A 140 25.14 3.02 30.67
CA ARG A 140 25.50 2.29 31.89
C ARG A 140 24.48 1.22 32.27
N ALA A 141 23.19 1.49 32.09
CA ALA A 141 22.14 0.50 32.32
C ALA A 141 22.26 -0.69 31.34
N ILE A 142 22.58 -0.41 30.07
CA ILE A 142 22.83 -1.44 29.05
C ILE A 142 24.05 -2.28 29.42
N ASP A 143 25.16 -1.68 29.85
CA ASP A 143 26.34 -2.41 30.31
C ASP A 143 26.01 -3.36 31.47
N ALA A 144 25.25 -2.88 32.45
CA ALA A 144 24.83 -3.68 33.61
C ALA A 144 23.95 -4.87 33.20
N LYS A 145 23.01 -4.68 32.26
CA LYS A 145 22.09 -5.73 31.79
C LYS A 145 22.78 -6.74 30.87
N LEU A 146 23.64 -6.28 29.97
CA LEU A 146 24.36 -7.14 29.02
C LEU A 146 25.65 -7.74 29.61
N GLY A 147 26.07 -7.32 30.80
CA GLY A 147 27.31 -7.77 31.45
C GLY A 147 28.57 -7.27 30.72
N LEU A 148 28.49 -6.10 30.08
CA LEU A 148 29.61 -5.51 29.34
C LEU A 148 30.52 -4.76 30.29
N LYS A 149 31.83 -4.80 30.01
CA LYS A 149 32.83 -4.08 30.78
C LYS A 149 32.93 -2.64 30.29
N GLY A 150 32.77 -1.69 31.21
CA GLY A 150 33.00 -0.26 30.95
C GLY A 150 34.44 0.04 30.52
N GLN A 151 34.63 1.22 29.96
CA GLN A 151 35.94 1.71 29.53
C GLN A 151 36.82 2.04 30.75
N ALA A 152 38.15 2.07 30.55
CA ALA A 152 39.11 2.40 31.62
C ALA A 152 38.87 3.80 32.23
N ASP A 153 38.28 4.70 31.44
CA ASP A 153 38.01 6.09 31.82
C ASP A 153 36.73 6.26 32.68
N GLY A 154 36.07 5.16 33.06
CA GLY A 154 34.82 5.19 33.83
C GLY A 154 33.55 5.47 32.99
N GLU A 155 33.74 5.57 31.68
CA GLU A 155 32.67 5.65 30.69
C GLU A 155 32.06 4.29 30.36
N ALA A 156 30.82 4.29 29.88
CA ALA A 156 30.16 3.07 29.41
C ALA A 156 30.90 2.45 28.22
N SER A 157 30.72 1.15 27.99
CA SER A 157 31.33 0.45 26.86
C SER A 157 30.92 1.09 25.53
N ARG A 158 31.81 1.04 24.52
CA ARG A 158 31.52 1.60 23.18
C ARG A 158 30.25 0.99 22.57
N ASN A 159 30.02 -0.30 22.80
CA ASN A 159 28.82 -0.99 22.33
C ASN A 159 27.56 -0.44 23.00
N ALA A 160 27.59 -0.26 24.33
CA ALA A 160 26.45 0.30 25.04
C ALA A 160 26.16 1.76 24.68
N GLN A 161 27.19 2.56 24.39
CA GLN A 161 27.01 3.91 23.87
C GLN A 161 26.30 3.90 22.51
N SER A 162 26.69 3.00 21.60
CA SER A 162 26.03 2.83 20.30
C SER A 162 24.57 2.37 20.45
N PHE A 163 24.29 1.43 21.35
CA PHE A 163 22.92 0.99 21.61
C PHE A 163 22.07 2.09 22.26
N ALA A 164 22.63 2.86 23.20
CA ALA A 164 21.93 3.99 23.80
C ALA A 164 21.59 5.08 22.79
N ALA A 165 22.46 5.32 21.79
CA ALA A 165 22.16 6.22 20.69
C ALA A 165 21.01 5.69 19.82
N ALA A 166 20.97 4.39 19.53
CA ALA A 166 19.89 3.77 18.75
C ALA A 166 18.53 3.73 19.46
N LEU A 167 18.50 3.78 20.80
CA LEU A 167 17.26 3.85 21.57
C LEU A 167 16.67 5.26 21.67
N ARG A 168 17.43 6.30 21.33
CA ARG A 168 16.95 7.69 21.40
C ARG A 168 15.90 7.92 20.30
N PRO A 169 14.71 8.46 20.62
CA PRO A 169 13.73 8.87 19.62
C PRO A 169 14.33 9.86 18.62
N ASP A 170 14.07 9.65 17.33
CA ASP A 170 14.58 10.52 16.26
C ASP A 170 14.13 11.98 16.41
N SER A 171 12.94 12.20 16.97
CA SER A 171 12.40 13.54 17.29
C SER A 171 13.31 14.36 18.21
N LEU A 172 14.14 13.71 19.04
CA LEU A 172 15.13 14.38 19.88
C LEU A 172 16.46 14.62 19.17
N GLY A 173 16.75 13.90 18.08
CA GLY A 173 17.99 14.00 17.31
C GLY A 173 17.99 15.18 16.33
N ASP A 174 16.84 15.48 15.72
CA ASP A 174 16.67 16.62 14.79
C ASP A 174 16.91 17.98 15.47
N ALA A 175 16.71 18.07 16.79
CA ALA A 175 16.99 19.27 17.57
C ALA A 175 18.50 19.47 17.87
N ASP A 176 19.33 18.44 17.74
CA ASP A 176 20.74 18.43 18.18
C ASP A 176 21.74 18.61 17.01
N GLY A 177 21.27 18.76 15.77
CA GLY A 177 22.04 19.36 14.66
C GLY A 177 23.38 18.69 14.28
N ARG A 178 23.64 17.43 14.65
CA ARG A 178 24.91 16.73 14.34
C ARG A 178 24.97 16.02 12.99
N HIS A 179 23.94 16.18 12.16
CA HIS A 179 23.92 15.72 10.78
C HIS A 179 23.53 16.86 9.82
N ARG A 180 24.44 17.81 9.66
CA ARG A 180 24.62 18.57 8.41
C ARG A 180 26.10 18.57 8.05
#